data_AF-A0A7S0KZJ5-F1
#
_entry.id   AF-A0A7S0KZJ5-F1
#
_cell.length_a   1.000
_cell.length_b   1.000
_cell.length_c   1.000
_cell.angle_alpha   90.00
_cell.angle_beta   90.00
_cell.angle_gamma   90.00
#
_symmetry.space_group_name_H-M   'P 1'
#
loop_
_entity.id
_entity.type
_entity.pdbx_description
1 polymer ?
#
loop_
_entity_poly.entity_id
_entity_poly.type
_entity_poly.pdbx_seq_one_letter_code
_entity_poly.pdbx_strand_id
1 'polypeptide(L)'
;QPAPPPAPPPAARWHGRAAPETAGHHQDTDRVMHEGLVASEWLHRSAAQLTYHGLVQMHEKLGESELCVFFRNNHFSTLTKVDGQLYLLATDLGYVSEREVVWERLNQIDGDSELCDGRFRRIDLAATAASAVA
;
A
#
# COMPACT_ATOMS: atom_id res chain seq x y z
N GLN A 1 -23.91 49.92 -19.86
CA GLN A 1 -23.18 49.57 -18.62
C GLN A 1 -23.99 48.53 -17.89
N PRO A 2 -23.38 47.46 -17.32
CA PRO A 2 -24.11 46.53 -16.48
C PRO A 2 -24.41 47.16 -15.11
N ALA A 3 -25.53 46.78 -14.50
CA ALA A 3 -25.97 47.30 -13.20
C ALA A 3 -25.05 46.80 -12.05
N PRO A 4 -24.90 47.57 -10.96
CA PRO A 4 -24.10 47.16 -9.80
C PRO A 4 -24.73 45.96 -9.08
N PRO A 5 -23.92 45.10 -8.43
CA PRO A 5 -24.41 43.95 -7.69
C PRO A 5 -25.26 44.36 -6.47
N PRO A 6 -26.23 43.52 -6.04
CA PRO A 6 -27.07 43.81 -4.89
C PRO A 6 -26.28 43.76 -3.57
N ALA A 7 -26.72 44.56 -2.60
CA ALA A 7 -26.11 44.64 -1.28
C ALA A 7 -26.25 43.32 -0.49
N PRO A 8 -25.27 42.95 0.35
CA PRO A 8 -25.36 41.75 1.17
C PRO A 8 -26.48 41.89 2.23
N PRO A 9 -27.14 40.78 2.59
CA PRO A 9 -28.20 40.81 3.60
C PRO A 9 -27.64 41.19 4.98
N PRO A 10 -28.45 41.81 5.86
CA PRO A 10 -28.01 42.21 7.19
C PRO A 10 -27.63 40.97 8.01
N ALA A 11 -26.48 41.03 8.68
CA ALA A 11 -25.97 39.96 9.52
C ALA A 11 -27.04 39.54 10.54
N ALA A 12 -27.42 38.26 10.52
CA ALA A 12 -28.33 37.69 11.49
C ALA A 12 -27.76 37.87 12.89
N ARG A 13 -28.45 38.68 13.70
CA ARG A 13 -28.10 38.99 15.08
C ARG A 13 -28.46 37.77 15.92
N TRP A 14 -27.48 36.89 16.16
CA TRP A 14 -27.65 35.73 17.05
C TRP A 14 -27.85 36.23 18.48
N HIS A 15 -29.10 36.16 18.98
CA HIS A 15 -29.40 36.42 20.38
C HIS A 15 -28.81 35.30 21.23
N GLY A 16 -27.92 35.66 22.15
CA GLY A 16 -27.16 34.73 22.98
C GLY A 16 -28.05 33.75 23.75
N ARG A 17 -27.77 32.47 23.53
CA ARG A 17 -27.85 31.46 24.58
C ARG A 17 -26.46 31.33 25.16
N ALA A 18 -26.32 31.51 26.48
CA ALA A 18 -25.07 31.31 27.20
C ALA A 18 -24.46 29.95 26.82
N ALA A 19 -23.16 29.95 26.49
CA ALA A 19 -22.42 28.76 26.16
C ALA A 19 -22.43 27.79 27.35
N PRO A 20 -22.88 26.54 27.19
CA PRO A 20 -22.51 25.49 28.13
C PRO A 20 -21.13 24.94 27.74
N GLU A 21 -20.24 24.94 28.73
CA GLU A 21 -19.20 23.92 28.97
C GLU A 21 -17.96 23.88 28.05
N THR A 22 -16.96 24.69 28.43
CA THR A 22 -15.58 24.65 27.92
C THR A 22 -14.79 23.40 28.32
N ALA A 23 -15.32 22.54 29.20
CA ALA A 23 -14.61 21.37 29.73
C ALA A 23 -14.63 20.15 28.79
N GLY A 24 -15.69 19.97 27.99
CA GLY A 24 -15.82 18.82 27.06
C GLY A 24 -15.03 18.97 25.76
N HIS A 25 -14.78 20.21 25.31
CA HIS A 25 -14.07 20.49 24.05
C HIS A 25 -12.56 20.21 24.13
N HIS A 26 -11.93 20.44 25.28
CA HIS A 26 -10.49 20.22 25.47
C HIS A 26 -10.15 18.72 25.45
N GLN A 27 -10.96 17.89 26.11
CA GLN A 27 -10.77 16.44 26.13
C GLN A 27 -10.91 15.81 24.74
N ASP A 28 -11.83 16.32 23.91
CA ASP A 28 -12.00 15.83 22.54
C ASP A 28 -10.83 16.27 21.64
N THR A 29 -10.30 17.49 21.85
CA THR A 29 -9.12 17.98 21.12
C THR A 29 -7.87 17.18 21.46
N ASP A 30 -7.61 16.93 22.74
CA ASP A 30 -6.44 16.14 23.19
C ASP A 30 -6.49 14.70 22.65
N ARG A 31 -7.68 14.10 22.63
CA ARG A 31 -7.89 12.76 22.05
C ARG A 31 -7.60 12.74 20.56
N VAL A 32 -8.16 13.67 19.79
CA VAL A 32 -7.93 13.75 18.33
C VAL A 32 -6.45 13.98 18.02
N MET A 33 -5.77 14.84 18.78
CA MET A 33 -4.34 15.07 18.62
C MET A 33 -3.53 13.81 18.90
N HIS A 34 -3.87 13.07 19.96
CA HIS A 34 -3.24 11.80 20.28
C HIS A 34 -3.45 10.75 19.19
N GLU A 35 -4.69 10.54 18.74
CA GLU A 35 -5.02 9.61 17.66
C GLU A 35 -4.32 9.98 16.36
N GLY A 36 -4.23 11.28 16.04
CA GLY A 36 -3.50 11.80 14.89
C GLY A 36 -2.00 11.47 14.93
N LEU A 37 -1.36 11.60 16.09
CA LEU A 37 0.05 11.22 16.27
C LEU A 37 0.25 9.72 16.09
N VAL A 38 -0.62 8.89 16.69
CA VAL A 38 -0.56 7.42 16.54
C VAL A 38 -0.75 7.01 15.08
N ALA A 39 -1.74 7.58 14.38
CA ALA A 39 -2.00 7.31 12.97
C ALA A 39 -0.83 7.76 12.08
N SER A 40 -0.28 8.95 12.33
CA SER A 40 0.86 9.49 11.58
C SER A 40 2.10 8.61 11.73
N GLU A 41 2.40 8.17 12.95
CA GLU A 41 3.53 7.27 13.21
C GLU A 41 3.33 5.90 12.52
N TRP A 42 2.11 5.35 12.58
CA TRP A 42 1.81 4.11 11.88
C TRP A 42 1.98 4.24 10.37
N LEU A 43 1.47 5.32 9.76
CA LEU A 43 1.64 5.60 8.34
C LEU A 43 3.12 5.76 7.96
N HIS A 44 3.89 6.46 8.79
CA HIS A 44 5.33 6.63 8.57
C HIS A 44 6.07 5.29 8.59
N ARG A 45 5.81 4.45 9.59
CA ARG A 45 6.43 3.13 9.73
C ARG A 45 5.97 2.12 8.68
N SER A 46 4.80 2.33 8.07
CA SER A 46 4.23 1.43 7.06
C SER A 46 4.19 2.06 5.66
N ALA A 47 5.05 3.06 5.40
CA ALA A 47 5.06 3.81 4.15
C ALA A 47 5.21 2.94 2.88
N ALA A 48 5.87 1.78 2.99
CA ALA A 48 5.99 0.79 1.90
C ALA A 48 4.68 0.02 1.60
N GLN A 49 3.60 0.32 2.34
CA GLN A 49 2.26 -0.25 2.20
C GLN A 49 2.21 -1.79 2.33
N LEU A 50 3.20 -2.38 3.00
CA LEU A 50 3.21 -3.79 3.36
C LEU A 50 3.82 -3.93 4.76
N THR A 51 3.12 -4.66 5.63
CA THR A 51 3.58 -4.97 6.99
C THR A 51 3.85 -6.47 7.11
N TYR A 52 4.74 -6.86 8.02
CA TYR A 52 5.01 -8.29 8.30
C TYR A 52 3.73 -9.04 8.70
N HIS A 53 2.90 -8.44 9.55
CA HIS A 53 1.60 -9.00 9.92
C HIS A 53 0.70 -9.19 8.68
N GLY A 54 0.64 -8.21 7.78
CA GLY A 54 -0.11 -8.33 6.53
C GLY A 54 0.41 -9.48 5.65
N LEU A 55 1.73 -9.64 5.56
CA LEU A 55 2.36 -10.74 4.80
C LEU A 55 2.01 -12.12 5.39
N VAL A 56 2.09 -12.29 6.70
CA VAL A 56 1.69 -13.53 7.40
C VAL A 56 0.22 -13.84 7.12
N GLN A 57 -0.66 -12.85 7.25
CA GLN A 57 -2.09 -13.02 6.99
C GLN A 57 -2.37 -13.44 5.53
N MET A 58 -1.58 -12.97 4.56
CA MET A 58 -1.71 -13.42 3.17
C MET A 58 -1.31 -14.89 3.00
N HIS A 59 -0.23 -15.35 3.64
CA HIS A 59 0.15 -16.77 3.62
C HIS A 59 -0.93 -17.67 4.24
N GLU A 60 -1.61 -17.21 5.29
CA GLU A 60 -2.65 -17.98 5.97
C GLU A 60 -3.98 -18.02 5.20
N LYS A 61 -4.37 -16.91 4.58
CA LYS A 61 -5.72 -16.74 4.03
C LYS A 61 -5.85 -16.96 2.54
N LEU A 62 -4.79 -16.74 1.75
CA LEU A 62 -4.85 -16.93 0.30
C LEU A 62 -4.85 -18.42 -0.03
N GLY A 63 -5.76 -18.83 -0.91
CA GLY A 63 -5.85 -20.22 -1.37
C GLY A 63 -4.65 -20.60 -2.25
N GLU A 64 -4.27 -21.87 -2.23
CA GLU A 64 -3.27 -22.39 -3.17
C GLU A 64 -3.79 -22.28 -4.61
N SER A 65 -2.90 -21.87 -5.52
CA SER A 65 -3.14 -21.65 -6.94
C SER A 65 -4.23 -20.61 -7.27
N GLU A 66 -4.61 -19.77 -6.31
CA GLU A 66 -5.56 -18.67 -6.52
C GLU A 66 -4.84 -17.45 -7.13
N LEU A 67 -5.37 -16.90 -8.21
CA LEU A 67 -4.92 -15.64 -8.78
C LEU A 67 -5.72 -14.48 -8.20
N CYS A 68 -5.02 -13.48 -7.66
CA CYS A 68 -5.63 -12.27 -7.14
C CYS A 68 -4.86 -11.01 -7.53
N VAL A 69 -5.49 -9.86 -7.33
CA VAL A 69 -4.86 -8.55 -7.50
C VAL A 69 -4.30 -8.10 -6.16
N PHE A 70 -3.01 -7.80 -6.13
CA PHE A 70 -2.29 -7.31 -4.95
C PHE A 70 -1.94 -5.84 -5.11
N PHE A 71 -2.35 -5.01 -4.16
CA PHE A 71 -2.03 -3.58 -4.13
C PHE A 71 -0.93 -3.30 -3.11
N ARG A 72 0.16 -2.67 -3.56
CA ARG A 72 1.28 -2.23 -2.71
C ARG A 72 2.02 -1.09 -3.38
N ASN A 73 2.44 -0.11 -2.59
CA ASN A 73 3.22 1.05 -3.02
C ASN A 73 2.62 1.75 -4.26
N ASN A 74 1.30 1.96 -4.22
CA ASN A 74 0.53 2.53 -5.33
C ASN A 74 0.60 1.75 -6.65
N HIS A 75 0.96 0.46 -6.61
CA HIS A 75 1.04 -0.43 -7.76
C HIS A 75 0.09 -1.63 -7.58
N PHE A 76 -0.46 -2.12 -8.69
CA PHE A 76 -1.23 -3.35 -8.73
C PHE A 76 -0.41 -4.45 -9.40
N SER A 77 -0.24 -5.57 -8.71
CA SER A 77 0.46 -6.75 -9.21
C SER A 77 -0.48 -7.96 -9.22
N THR A 78 -0.24 -8.90 -10.13
CA THR A 78 -0.88 -10.23 -10.07
C THR A 78 -0.15 -11.07 -9.02
N LEU A 79 -0.89 -11.59 -8.03
CA LEU A 79 -0.38 -12.42 -6.95
C LEU A 79 -0.97 -13.83 -7.04
N THR A 80 -0.15 -14.84 -6.80
CA THR A 80 -0.58 -16.23 -6.61
C THR A 80 0.15 -16.88 -5.45
N LYS A 81 -0.42 -17.97 -4.94
CA LYS A 81 0.21 -18.83 -3.93
C LYS A 81 0.49 -20.22 -4.51
N VAL A 82 1.70 -20.72 -4.40
CA VAL A 82 2.08 -22.06 -4.88
C VAL A 82 3.01 -22.69 -3.86
N ASP A 83 2.75 -23.94 -3.48
CA ASP A 83 3.51 -24.70 -2.48
C ASP A 83 3.72 -23.91 -1.18
N GLY A 84 2.69 -23.17 -0.76
CA GLY A 84 2.72 -22.36 0.46
C GLY A 84 3.44 -21.01 0.31
N GLN A 85 4.04 -20.72 -0.84
CA GLN A 85 4.82 -19.50 -1.11
C GLN A 85 4.03 -18.50 -1.97
N LEU A 86 4.27 -17.21 -1.77
CA LEU A 86 3.61 -16.13 -2.50
C LEU A 86 4.49 -15.63 -3.65
N TYR A 87 3.87 -15.36 -4.80
CA TYR A 87 4.55 -14.96 -6.02
C TYR A 87 3.83 -13.81 -6.72
N LEU A 88 4.59 -12.78 -7.11
CA LEU A 88 4.14 -11.68 -7.94
C LEU A 88 4.56 -11.91 -9.38
N LEU A 89 3.67 -11.66 -10.34
CA LEU A 89 4.03 -11.74 -11.76
C LEU A 89 5.05 -10.64 -12.09
N ALA A 90 6.18 -11.02 -12.66
CA ALA A 90 7.19 -10.08 -13.12
C ALA A 90 6.68 -9.41 -14.41
N THR A 91 6.46 -8.10 -14.35
CA THR A 91 5.92 -7.31 -15.48
C THR A 91 6.80 -6.13 -15.89
N ASP A 92 7.94 -5.94 -15.22
CA ASP A 92 8.85 -4.84 -15.54
C ASP A 92 9.45 -5.03 -16.95
N LEU A 93 9.54 -3.93 -17.70
CA LEU A 93 10.10 -3.94 -19.06
C LEU A 93 11.57 -4.39 -19.08
N GLY A 94 12.29 -4.25 -17.98
CA GLY A 94 13.65 -4.74 -17.80
C GLY A 94 13.79 -6.25 -18.02
N TYR A 95 12.73 -7.03 -17.85
CA TYR A 95 12.73 -8.49 -18.06
C TYR A 95 12.34 -8.90 -19.48
N VAL A 96 12.15 -7.96 -20.43
CA VAL A 96 11.70 -8.27 -21.80
C VAL A 96 12.60 -9.30 -22.52
N SER A 97 13.90 -9.28 -22.24
CA SER A 97 14.88 -10.22 -22.81
C SER A 97 15.06 -11.50 -21.98
N GLU A 98 14.63 -11.48 -20.72
CA GLU A 98 14.83 -12.55 -19.74
C GLU A 98 13.63 -13.49 -19.72
N ARG A 99 13.49 -14.31 -20.77
CA ARG A 99 12.32 -15.19 -20.96
C ARG A 99 12.05 -16.17 -19.83
N GLU A 100 13.09 -16.48 -19.05
CA GLU A 100 12.94 -17.36 -17.90
C GLU A 100 12.30 -16.64 -16.72
N VAL A 101 12.42 -15.32 -16.59
CA VAL A 101 11.86 -14.56 -15.46
C VAL A 101 10.36 -14.38 -15.66
N VAL A 102 9.58 -15.04 -14.81
CA VAL A 102 8.10 -14.97 -14.85
C VAL A 102 7.54 -14.49 -13.52
N TRP A 103 8.13 -14.91 -12.39
CA TRP A 103 7.62 -14.61 -11.06
C TRP A 103 8.70 -14.03 -10.16
N GLU A 104 8.29 -13.19 -9.23
CA GLU A 104 9.09 -12.68 -8.11
C GLU A 104 8.53 -13.26 -6.81
N ARG A 105 9.37 -13.88 -5.98
CA ARG A 105 8.91 -14.41 -4.69
C ARG A 105 8.67 -13.26 -3.71
N LEU A 106 7.47 -13.22 -3.13
CA LEU A 106 7.09 -12.26 -2.09
C LEU A 106 7.30 -12.89 -0.71
N ASN A 107 8.52 -12.80 -0.18
CA ASN A 107 8.90 -13.30 1.14
C ASN A 107 9.40 -12.23 2.10
N GLN A 108 9.58 -10.98 1.64
CA GLN A 108 10.06 -9.85 2.43
C GLN A 108 9.29 -8.56 2.14
N ILE A 109 9.45 -7.57 3.02
CA ILE A 109 8.71 -6.29 2.97
C ILE A 109 9.55 -5.12 2.44
N ASP A 110 10.85 -5.30 2.30
CA ASP A 110 11.84 -4.30 1.86
C ASP A 110 12.13 -4.36 0.36
N GLY A 111 11.67 -5.40 -0.33
CA GLY A 111 11.70 -5.48 -1.80
C GLY A 111 12.88 -6.25 -2.37
N ASP A 112 13.68 -6.95 -1.55
CA ASP A 112 14.59 -7.97 -2.05
C ASP A 112 13.79 -9.24 -2.37
N SER A 113 13.63 -9.53 -3.66
CA SER A 113 12.81 -10.65 -4.15
C SER A 113 13.64 -11.60 -5.01
N GLU A 114 13.41 -12.90 -4.82
CA GLU A 114 14.03 -13.92 -5.66
C GLU A 114 13.24 -14.07 -6.98
N LEU A 115 13.94 -13.96 -8.11
CA LEU A 115 13.36 -14.23 -9.42
C LEU A 115 13.16 -15.73 -9.64
N CYS A 116 12.03 -16.08 -10.25
CA CYS A 116 11.57 -17.44 -10.45
C CYS A 116 11.05 -17.63 -11.87
N ASP A 117 11.17 -18.87 -12.37
CA ASP A 117 10.67 -19.27 -13.67
C ASP A 117 9.18 -19.56 -13.69
N GLY A 118 8.62 -19.83 -14.88
CA GLY A 118 7.21 -20.19 -15.04
C GLY A 118 6.79 -21.48 -14.31
N ARG A 119 7.72 -22.23 -13.72
CA ARG A 119 7.48 -23.39 -12.85
C ARG A 119 7.77 -23.08 -11.37
N PHE A 120 7.84 -21.80 -11.00
CA PHE A 120 8.08 -21.31 -9.64
C PHE A 120 9.45 -21.71 -9.06
N ARG A 121 10.41 -22.07 -9.92
CA ARG A 121 11.78 -22.42 -9.50
C ARG A 121 12.65 -21.18 -9.54
N ARG A 122 13.46 -20.99 -8.50
CA ARG A 122 14.43 -19.89 -8.44
C ARG A 122 15.37 -19.93 -9.64
N ILE A 123 15.59 -18.77 -10.25
CA ILE A 123 16.59 -18.55 -11.30
C ILE A 123 17.88 -18.10 -10.65
N ASP A 124 19.00 -18.70 -11.07
CA ASP A 124 20.33 -18.25 -10.66
C ASP A 124 20.97 -17.49 -11.82
N LEU A 125 20.75 -16.16 -11.85
CA LEU A 125 21.22 -15.30 -12.93
C LEU A 125 22.75 -15.33 -13.09
N ALA A 126 23.51 -15.68 -12.04
CA ALA A 126 24.96 -15.83 -12.11
C ALA A 126 25.37 -17.06 -12.93
N ALA A 127 24.57 -18.14 -12.93
CA ALA A 127 24.82 -19.34 -13.71
C ALA A 127 24.38 -19.19 -15.17
N THR A 128 23.30 -18.44 -15.43
CA THR A 128 22.78 -18.21 -16.79
C THR A 128 23.76 -17.40 -17.65
N ALA A 129 24.43 -16.41 -17.07
CA ALA A 129 25.47 -15.63 -17.76
C ALA A 129 26.70 -16.50 -18.14
N ALA A 130 27.07 -17.49 -17.32
CA ALA A 130 28.18 -18.39 -17.63
C ALA A 130 27.85 -19.38 -18.75
N SER A 131 26.59 -19.78 -18.88
CA SER A 131 26.14 -20.71 -19.94
C SER A 131 25.87 -20.04 -21.28
N ALA A 132 25.69 -18.72 -21.33
CA ALA A 132 25.47 -17.95 -22.56
C ALA A 132 26.78 -17.54 -23.28
N VAL A 133 27.93 -17.77 -22.65
CA VAL A 133 29.28 -17.41 -23.15
C VAL A 133 30.07 -18.66 -23.61
N ALA A 134 29.50 -19.85 -23.48
CA ALA A 134 30.08 -21.12 -23.94
C ALA A 134 29.40 -21.60 -25.24
#